data_AF-F5S974-F1
#
_entry.id   AF-F5S974-F1
#
_cell.length_a   1.000
_cell.length_b   1.000
_cell.length_c   1.000
_cell.angle_alpha   90.00
_cell.angle_beta   90.00
_cell.angle_gamma   90.00
#
_symmetry.space_group_name_H-M   'P 1'
#
loop_
_entity.id
_entity.type
_entity.pdbx_description
1 polymer ?
#
loop_
_entity_poly.entity_id
_entity_poly.type
_entity_poly.pdbx_seq_one_letter_code
_entity_poly.pdbx_strand_id
1 'polypeptide(L)'
;MKLQRYGVANALMCYLHTAGVVALSRFYFISLYKDWIMLILATLFGLLAVAIHGYIFYLEVVAFGSDAFRRVFRTQPEVEPMLRPAFNNLGIYNLGLSVMTLLGLLGCWCATSARGEGLALGLACGGLGMMLWAGTYLWLTSPDKRKAALIQGLPTLLALLALGLQ
;
A
#
# COMPACT_ATOMS: atom_id res chain seq x y z
N MET A 1 4.77 -5.25 63.48
CA MET A 1 4.69 -4.13 62.51
C MET A 1 5.85 -4.08 61.49
N LYS A 2 7.10 -4.47 61.83
CA LYS A 2 8.23 -4.45 60.86
C LYS A 2 8.13 -5.51 59.73
N LEU A 3 7.72 -6.76 60.03
CA LEU A 3 7.62 -7.85 59.03
C LEU A 3 6.65 -7.55 57.88
N GLN A 4 5.55 -6.86 58.16
CA GLN A 4 4.50 -6.55 57.18
C GLN A 4 4.96 -5.54 56.12
N ARG A 5 5.91 -4.64 56.48
CA ARG A 5 6.52 -3.69 55.54
C ARG A 5 7.46 -4.37 54.55
N TYR A 6 8.19 -5.41 54.98
CA TYR A 6 9.08 -6.19 54.09
C TYR A 6 8.29 -7.03 53.09
N GLY A 7 7.14 -7.59 53.48
CA GLY A 7 6.27 -8.34 52.57
C GLY A 7 5.70 -7.49 51.43
N VAL A 8 5.25 -6.27 51.74
CA VAL A 8 4.73 -5.34 50.72
C VAL A 8 5.84 -4.85 49.79
N ALA A 9 7.02 -4.56 50.32
CA ALA A 9 8.17 -4.16 49.51
C ALA A 9 8.62 -5.28 48.54
N ASN A 10 8.68 -6.54 48.99
CA ASN A 10 9.04 -7.67 48.13
C ASN A 10 7.98 -7.95 47.06
N ALA A 11 6.69 -7.86 47.40
CA ALA A 11 5.61 -8.03 46.43
C ALA A 11 5.61 -6.93 45.36
N LEU A 12 5.86 -5.67 45.77
CA LEU A 12 5.98 -4.54 44.84
C LEU A 12 7.20 -4.68 43.92
N MET A 13 8.34 -5.16 44.45
CA MET A 13 9.55 -5.43 43.67
C MET A 13 9.34 -6.56 42.66
N CYS A 14 8.69 -7.66 43.05
CA CYS A 14 8.31 -8.72 42.12
C CYS A 14 7.36 -8.22 41.03
N TYR A 15 6.35 -7.42 41.39
CA TYR A 15 5.39 -6.86 40.45
C TYR A 15 6.05 -5.91 39.45
N LEU A 16 6.90 -4.99 39.92
CA LEU A 16 7.67 -4.06 39.09
C LEU A 16 8.66 -4.80 38.17
N HIS A 17 9.29 -5.87 38.66
CA HIS A 17 10.17 -6.70 37.86
C HIS A 17 9.39 -7.44 36.76
N THR A 18 8.26 -8.08 37.07
CA THR A 18 7.43 -8.75 36.05
C THR A 18 6.80 -7.76 35.06
N ALA A 19 6.29 -6.61 35.54
CA ALA A 19 5.73 -5.58 34.68
C ALA A 19 6.80 -4.94 33.79
N GLY A 20 8.01 -4.72 34.33
CA GLY A 20 9.17 -4.27 33.59
C GLY A 20 9.62 -5.26 32.53
N VAL A 21 9.70 -6.55 32.85
CA VAL A 21 10.04 -7.62 31.88
C VAL A 21 8.97 -7.79 30.82
N VAL A 22 7.69 -7.62 31.13
CA VAL A 22 6.58 -7.66 30.14
C VAL A 22 6.54 -6.39 29.27
N ALA A 23 6.84 -5.23 29.83
CA ALA A 23 6.91 -3.97 29.09
C ALA A 23 8.16 -3.92 28.20
N LEU A 24 9.32 -4.37 28.70
CA LEU A 24 10.55 -4.52 27.95
C LEU A 24 10.41 -5.62 26.91
N SER A 25 9.81 -6.77 27.22
CA SER A 25 9.55 -7.78 26.19
C SER A 25 8.55 -7.26 25.17
N ARG A 26 7.49 -6.54 25.52
CA ARG A 26 6.64 -5.88 24.51
C ARG A 26 7.40 -4.85 23.69
N PHE A 27 8.26 -4.03 24.28
CA PHE A 27 9.01 -2.99 23.58
C PHE A 27 10.11 -3.58 22.66
N TYR A 28 10.88 -4.56 23.14
CA TYR A 28 11.93 -5.24 22.39
C TYR A 28 11.38 -6.26 21.39
N PHE A 29 10.33 -7.02 21.72
CA PHE A 29 9.74 -8.01 20.82
C PHE A 29 8.89 -7.35 19.72
N ILE A 30 8.24 -6.20 19.98
CA ILE A 30 7.60 -5.38 18.92
C ILE A 30 8.67 -4.66 18.07
N SER A 31 9.77 -4.21 18.68
CA SER A 31 10.85 -3.51 17.96
C SER A 31 11.86 -4.43 17.25
N LEU A 32 11.86 -5.75 17.52
CA LEU A 32 12.67 -6.76 16.80
C LEU A 32 11.85 -7.54 15.76
N TYR A 33 10.52 -7.54 15.87
CA TYR A 33 9.59 -8.06 14.85
C TYR A 33 9.17 -7.00 13.83
N LYS A 34 9.68 -5.79 14.04
CA LYS A 34 9.62 -4.67 13.11
C LYS A 34 10.16 -5.10 11.74
N ASP A 35 9.30 -4.91 10.74
CA ASP A 35 9.61 -4.39 9.41
C ASP A 35 9.64 -5.39 8.24
N TRP A 36 9.91 -6.69 8.45
CA TRP A 36 9.88 -7.65 7.31
C TRP A 36 8.49 -8.12 6.94
N ILE A 37 7.62 -8.43 7.92
CA ILE A 37 6.24 -8.87 7.63
C ILE A 37 5.45 -7.72 7.02
N MET A 38 5.59 -6.51 7.56
CA MET A 38 4.93 -5.34 7.02
C MET A 38 5.46 -5.00 5.62
N LEU A 39 6.78 -5.07 5.39
CA LEU A 39 7.34 -4.91 4.05
C LEU A 39 6.87 -6.01 3.08
N ILE A 40 6.74 -7.27 3.52
CA ILE A 40 6.17 -8.36 2.69
C ILE A 40 4.72 -8.04 2.34
N LEU A 41 3.89 -7.67 3.32
CA LEU A 41 2.49 -7.32 3.07
C LEU A 41 2.37 -6.11 2.14
N ALA A 42 3.16 -5.06 2.38
CA ALA A 42 3.28 -3.90 1.51
C ALA A 42 3.65 -4.30 0.09
N THR A 43 4.61 -5.21 -0.07
CA THR A 43 5.06 -5.71 -1.36
C THR A 43 3.97 -6.53 -2.04
N LEU A 44 3.28 -7.43 -1.34
CA LEU A 44 2.22 -8.25 -1.92
C LEU A 44 1.05 -7.40 -2.43
N PHE A 45 0.53 -6.51 -1.59
CA PHE A 45 -0.58 -5.63 -1.97
C PHE A 45 -0.13 -4.57 -2.99
N GLY A 46 1.10 -4.07 -2.87
CA GLY A 46 1.69 -3.12 -3.80
C GLY A 46 1.91 -3.72 -5.19
N LEU A 47 2.41 -4.96 -5.28
CA LEU A 47 2.54 -5.67 -6.55
C LEU A 47 1.17 -5.99 -7.17
N LEU A 48 0.15 -6.28 -6.36
CA LEU A 48 -1.22 -6.40 -6.85
C LEU A 48 -1.71 -5.06 -7.45
N ALA A 49 -1.47 -3.93 -6.77
CA ALA A 49 -1.80 -2.61 -7.30
C ALA A 49 -1.05 -2.30 -8.60
N VAL A 50 0.25 -2.60 -8.67
CA VAL A 50 1.10 -2.48 -9.87
C VAL A 50 0.53 -3.33 -11.02
N ALA A 51 0.15 -4.58 -10.76
CA ALA A 51 -0.43 -5.46 -11.77
C ALA A 51 -1.78 -4.93 -12.29
N ILE A 52 -2.63 -4.42 -11.39
CA ILE A 52 -3.92 -3.83 -11.77
C ILE A 52 -3.71 -2.61 -12.67
N HIS A 53 -2.85 -1.68 -12.29
CA HIS A 53 -2.64 -0.45 -13.07
C HIS A 53 -1.85 -0.72 -14.37
N GLY A 54 -0.95 -1.70 -14.37
CA GLY A 54 -0.32 -2.20 -15.59
C GLY A 54 -1.34 -2.84 -16.55
N TYR A 55 -2.31 -3.59 -16.01
CA TYR A 55 -3.40 -4.15 -16.81
C TYR A 55 -4.35 -3.07 -17.34
N ILE A 56 -4.66 -2.06 -16.53
CA ILE A 56 -5.44 -0.89 -16.98
C ILE A 56 -4.70 -0.18 -18.11
N PHE A 57 -3.41 0.14 -17.96
CA PHE A 57 -2.59 0.69 -19.04
C PHE A 57 -2.64 -0.16 -20.32
N TYR A 58 -2.49 -1.48 -20.19
CA TYR A 58 -2.57 -2.40 -21.32
C TYR A 58 -3.90 -2.26 -22.06
N LEU A 59 -5.03 -2.19 -21.35
CA LEU A 59 -6.33 -1.99 -21.97
C LEU A 59 -6.49 -0.60 -22.59
N GLU A 60 -5.99 0.44 -21.94
CA GLU A 60 -6.18 1.83 -22.35
C GLU A 60 -5.32 2.23 -23.56
N VAL A 61 -4.17 1.57 -23.77
CA VAL A 61 -3.21 1.91 -24.84
C VAL A 61 -3.06 0.78 -25.84
N VAL A 62 -2.66 -0.41 -25.39
CA VAL A 62 -2.25 -1.52 -26.27
C VAL A 62 -3.46 -2.24 -26.84
N ALA A 63 -4.42 -2.57 -26.00
CA ALA A 63 -5.64 -3.30 -26.34
C ALA A 63 -6.87 -2.39 -26.46
N PHE A 64 -6.66 -1.10 -26.70
CA PHE A 64 -7.75 -0.13 -26.85
C PHE A 64 -8.70 -0.54 -27.98
N GLY A 65 -10.01 -0.55 -27.70
CA GLY A 65 -11.05 -0.95 -28.65
C GLY A 65 -11.22 -2.46 -28.81
N SER A 66 -10.47 -3.29 -28.07
CA SER A 66 -10.71 -4.73 -27.99
C SER A 66 -11.99 -5.08 -27.23
N ASP A 67 -12.47 -6.32 -27.35
CA ASP A 67 -13.61 -6.81 -26.57
C ASP A 67 -13.38 -6.74 -25.06
N ALA A 68 -12.13 -6.93 -24.61
CA ALA A 68 -11.76 -6.78 -23.21
C ALA A 68 -11.88 -5.33 -22.74
N PHE A 69 -11.36 -4.38 -23.54
CA PHE A 69 -11.49 -2.95 -23.28
C PHE A 69 -12.97 -2.53 -23.17
N ARG A 70 -13.79 -2.90 -24.17
CA ARG A 70 -15.24 -2.58 -24.19
C ARG A 70 -15.97 -3.17 -23.00
N ARG A 71 -15.62 -4.38 -22.59
CA ARG A 71 -16.23 -5.05 -21.43
C ARG A 71 -15.90 -4.37 -20.12
N VAL A 72 -14.64 -3.97 -19.93
CA VAL A 72 -14.16 -3.33 -18.69
C VAL A 72 -14.66 -1.89 -18.58
N PHE A 73 -14.50 -1.09 -19.64
CA PHE A 73 -14.83 0.33 -19.63
C PHE A 73 -16.26 0.64 -20.07
N ARG A 74 -17.02 -0.37 -20.51
CA ARG A 74 -18.41 -0.26 -20.98
C ARG A 74 -18.56 0.78 -22.10
N THR A 75 -17.64 0.76 -23.06
CA THR A 75 -17.63 1.67 -24.22
C THR A 75 -18.36 1.06 -25.42
N GLN A 76 -18.79 1.92 -26.34
CA GLN A 76 -19.36 1.53 -27.63
C GLN A 76 -18.38 1.88 -28.77
N PRO A 77 -18.27 1.06 -29.84
CA PRO A 77 -17.33 1.28 -30.93
C PRO A 77 -17.44 2.67 -31.59
N GLU A 78 -18.64 3.23 -31.63
CA GLU A 78 -18.95 4.48 -32.31
C GLU A 78 -18.29 5.69 -31.65
N VAL A 79 -18.06 5.65 -30.33
CA VAL A 79 -17.45 6.74 -29.56
C VAL A 79 -15.95 6.56 -29.31
N GLU A 80 -15.40 5.36 -29.59
CA GLU A 80 -14.00 5.03 -29.36
C GLU A 80 -12.98 5.99 -30.01
N PRO A 81 -13.17 6.46 -31.27
CA PRO A 81 -12.26 7.42 -31.87
C PRO A 81 -12.12 8.72 -31.08
N MET A 82 -13.21 9.19 -30.45
CA MET A 82 -13.22 10.43 -29.65
C MET A 82 -12.56 10.22 -28.28
N LEU A 83 -12.62 9.01 -27.73
CA LEU A 83 -12.10 8.68 -26.40
C LEU A 83 -10.61 8.30 -26.41
N ARG A 84 -10.08 7.86 -27.57
CA ARG A 84 -8.72 7.34 -27.70
C ARG A 84 -7.63 8.27 -27.13
N PRO A 85 -7.61 9.59 -27.40
CA PRO A 85 -6.58 10.47 -26.83
C PRO A 85 -6.63 10.53 -25.30
N ALA A 86 -7.83 10.56 -24.72
CA ALA A 86 -8.02 10.62 -23.27
C ALA A 86 -7.57 9.32 -22.59
N PHE A 87 -7.97 8.17 -23.12
CA PHE A 87 -7.54 6.87 -22.61
C PHE A 87 -6.03 6.65 -22.77
N ASN A 88 -5.45 7.02 -23.91
CA ASN A 88 -4.01 6.90 -24.09
C ASN A 88 -3.25 7.71 -23.03
N ASN A 89 -3.71 8.93 -22.73
CA ASN A 89 -3.10 9.76 -21.70
C ASN A 89 -3.25 9.13 -20.30
N LEU A 90 -4.46 8.67 -19.95
CA LEU A 90 -4.72 7.94 -18.70
C LEU A 90 -3.83 6.70 -18.56
N GLY A 91 -3.64 5.96 -19.64
CA GLY A 91 -2.78 4.78 -19.67
C GLY A 91 -1.33 5.11 -19.34
N ILE A 92 -0.78 6.19 -19.90
CA ILE A 92 0.59 6.61 -19.58
C ILE A 92 0.73 6.99 -18.11
N TYR A 93 -0.26 7.66 -17.50
CA TYR A 93 -0.25 7.91 -16.06
C TYR A 93 -0.31 6.60 -15.26
N ASN A 94 -1.19 5.66 -15.63
CA ASN A 94 -1.30 4.37 -14.97
C ASN A 94 0.00 3.55 -15.05
N LEU A 95 0.69 3.59 -16.20
CA LEU A 95 2.01 2.98 -16.36
C LEU A 95 3.05 3.67 -15.46
N GLY A 96 3.08 5.00 -15.46
CA GLY A 96 4.00 5.78 -14.62
C GLY A 96 3.84 5.46 -13.14
N LEU A 97 2.60 5.41 -12.64
CA LEU A 97 2.30 5.03 -11.25
C LEU A 97 2.74 3.60 -10.94
N SER A 98 2.52 2.67 -11.88
CA SER A 98 2.92 1.26 -11.74
C SER A 98 4.44 1.13 -11.65
N VAL A 99 5.18 1.80 -12.54
CA VAL A 99 6.65 1.78 -12.57
C VAL A 99 7.21 2.46 -11.32
N MET A 100 6.70 3.64 -10.95
CA MET A 100 7.12 4.36 -9.75
C MET A 100 6.93 3.51 -8.49
N THR A 101 5.76 2.88 -8.34
CA THR A 101 5.46 1.99 -7.21
C THR A 101 6.39 0.78 -7.20
N LEU A 102 6.58 0.12 -8.35
CA LEU A 102 7.44 -1.04 -8.46
C LEU A 102 8.89 -0.72 -8.08
N LEU A 103 9.44 0.39 -8.58
CA LEU A 103 10.80 0.83 -8.25
C LEU A 103 10.92 1.19 -6.76
N GLY A 104 9.92 1.84 -6.19
CA GLY A 104 9.89 2.13 -4.76
C GLY A 104 9.89 0.87 -3.89
N LEU A 105 9.05 -0.10 -4.22
CA LEU A 105 9.00 -1.39 -3.51
C LEU A 105 10.33 -2.14 -3.62
N LEU A 106 10.90 -2.27 -4.82
CA LEU A 106 12.22 -2.90 -5.01
C LEU A 106 13.32 -2.16 -4.24
N GLY A 107 13.26 -0.82 -4.22
CA GLY A 107 14.17 0.00 -3.45
C GLY A 107 14.11 -0.27 -1.95
N CYS A 108 12.93 -0.56 -1.39
CA CYS A 108 12.77 -0.87 0.03
C CYS A 108 13.51 -2.16 0.43
N TRP A 109 13.67 -3.11 -0.51
CA TRP A 109 14.43 -4.35 -0.28
C TRP A 109 15.94 -4.20 -0.47
N CYS A 110 16.36 -3.27 -1.33
CA CYS A 110 17.76 -3.14 -1.76
C CYS A 110 18.51 -1.97 -1.10
N ALA A 111 17.82 -1.07 -0.42
CA ALA A 111 18.45 0.10 0.18
C ALA A 111 19.41 -0.29 1.31
N THR A 112 20.61 0.28 1.29
CA THR A 112 21.66 0.07 2.29
C THR A 112 21.98 1.34 3.10
N SER A 113 21.22 2.41 2.85
CA SER A 113 21.40 3.70 3.52
C SER A 113 20.04 4.35 3.79
N ALA A 114 19.95 5.14 4.86
CA ALA A 114 18.73 5.87 5.22
C ALA A 114 18.23 6.79 4.09
N ARG A 115 19.13 7.39 3.30
CA ARG A 115 18.76 8.19 2.12
C ARG A 115 18.11 7.34 1.03
N GLY A 116 18.66 6.14 0.79
CA GLY A 116 18.11 5.19 -0.17
C GLY A 116 16.73 4.68 0.25
N GLU A 117 16.56 4.34 1.53
CA GLU A 117 15.27 3.93 2.09
C GLU A 117 14.22 5.05 1.96
N GLY A 118 14.58 6.29 2.31
CA GLY A 118 13.69 7.44 2.17
C GLY A 118 13.25 7.69 0.72
N LEU A 119 14.15 7.53 -0.25
CA LEU A 119 13.81 7.64 -1.67
C LEU A 119 12.87 6.50 -2.10
N ALA A 120 13.14 5.26 -1.70
CA ALA A 120 12.34 4.09 -2.02
C ALA A 120 10.91 4.23 -1.47
N LEU A 121 10.78 4.61 -0.19
CA LEU A 121 9.50 4.89 0.45
C LEU A 121 8.77 6.04 -0.25
N GLY A 122 9.47 7.13 -0.61
CA GLY A 122 8.87 8.25 -1.35
C GLY A 122 8.28 7.82 -2.70
N LEU A 123 8.99 6.97 -3.45
CA LEU A 123 8.50 6.42 -4.72
C LEU A 123 7.29 5.51 -4.51
N ALA A 124 7.37 4.56 -3.58
CA ALA A 124 6.28 3.62 -3.29
C ALA A 124 5.01 4.35 -2.81
N CYS A 125 5.15 5.22 -1.81
CA CYS A 125 4.04 5.99 -1.25
C CYS A 125 3.48 7.02 -2.24
N GLY A 126 4.32 7.63 -3.09
CA GLY A 126 3.84 8.55 -4.11
C GLY A 126 2.98 7.87 -5.18
N GLY A 127 3.43 6.72 -5.69
CA GLY A 127 2.68 5.92 -6.66
C GLY A 127 1.38 5.39 -6.08
N LEU A 128 1.45 4.72 -4.93
CA LEU A 128 0.28 4.18 -4.23
C LEU A 128 -0.67 5.29 -3.79
N GLY A 129 -0.16 6.40 -3.25
CA GLY A 129 -0.98 7.54 -2.81
C GLY A 129 -1.84 8.10 -3.94
N MET A 130 -1.26 8.25 -5.14
CA MET A 130 -2.01 8.73 -6.30
C MET A 130 -3.06 7.72 -6.79
N MET A 131 -2.73 6.42 -6.79
CA MET A 131 -3.71 5.36 -7.11
C MET A 131 -4.90 5.38 -6.14
N LEU A 132 -4.63 5.56 -4.83
CA LEU A 132 -5.67 5.63 -3.81
C LEU A 132 -6.52 6.89 -3.98
N TRP A 133 -5.87 8.03 -4.29
CA TRP A 133 -6.57 9.28 -4.57
C TRP A 133 -7.51 9.15 -5.77
N ALA A 134 -7.03 8.58 -6.89
CA ALA A 134 -7.84 8.32 -8.07
C ALA A 134 -8.99 7.35 -7.80
N GLY A 135 -8.73 6.25 -7.08
CA GLY A 135 -9.75 5.30 -6.66
C GLY A 135 -10.82 5.92 -5.75
N THR A 136 -10.41 6.80 -4.83
CA THR A 136 -11.32 7.54 -3.95
C THR A 136 -12.21 8.49 -4.75
N TYR A 137 -11.61 9.28 -5.65
CA TYR A 137 -12.35 10.15 -6.55
C TYR A 137 -13.37 9.36 -7.39
N LEU A 138 -12.96 8.23 -7.96
CA LEU A 138 -13.83 7.35 -8.74
C LEU A 138 -15.00 6.80 -7.90
N TRP A 139 -14.72 6.36 -6.67
CA TRP A 139 -15.74 5.84 -5.75
C TRP A 139 -16.81 6.88 -5.41
N LEU A 140 -16.37 8.13 -5.19
CA LEU A 140 -17.24 9.25 -4.82
C LEU A 140 -18.06 9.75 -6.01
N THR A 141 -17.47 9.79 -7.21
CA THR A 141 -18.09 10.46 -8.37
C THR A 141 -18.84 9.53 -9.31
N SER A 142 -18.56 8.21 -9.29
CA SER A 142 -19.15 7.24 -10.23
C SER A 142 -19.74 6.03 -9.49
N PRO A 143 -21.00 6.10 -9.03
CA PRO A 143 -21.65 5.00 -8.30
C PRO A 143 -21.63 3.66 -9.04
N ASP A 144 -21.75 3.67 -10.37
CA ASP A 144 -21.71 2.50 -11.25
C ASP A 144 -20.32 1.86 -11.36
N LYS A 145 -19.26 2.58 -10.97
CA LYS A 145 -17.85 2.14 -11.01
C LYS A 145 -17.24 1.87 -9.64
N ARG A 146 -18.04 1.94 -8.57
CA ARG A 146 -17.60 1.67 -7.20
C ARG A 146 -16.87 0.33 -7.01
N LYS A 147 -17.34 -0.72 -7.70
CA LYS A 147 -16.64 -2.02 -7.69
C LYS A 147 -15.23 -1.91 -8.26
N ALA A 148 -15.06 -1.22 -9.39
CA ALA A 148 -13.74 -1.00 -10.00
C ALA A 148 -12.85 -0.12 -9.12
N ALA A 149 -13.43 0.88 -8.44
CA ALA A 149 -12.73 1.70 -7.46
C ALA A 149 -12.23 0.88 -6.26
N LEU A 150 -13.00 -0.09 -5.76
CA LEU A 150 -12.53 -0.98 -4.68
C LEU A 150 -11.43 -1.94 -5.15
N ILE A 151 -11.58 -2.51 -6.35
CA ILE A 151 -10.58 -3.44 -6.90
C ILE A 151 -9.21 -2.77 -6.99
N GLN A 152 -9.15 -1.54 -7.48
CA GLN A 152 -7.89 -0.80 -7.56
C GLN A 152 -7.46 -0.19 -6.23
N GLY A 153 -8.40 0.34 -5.42
CA GLY A 153 -8.09 1.14 -4.25
C GLY A 153 -7.79 0.34 -2.98
N LEU A 154 -8.41 -0.84 -2.81
CA LEU A 154 -8.21 -1.64 -1.60
C LEU A 154 -6.78 -2.19 -1.49
N PRO A 155 -6.19 -2.82 -2.52
CA PRO A 155 -4.79 -3.25 -2.46
C PRO A 155 -3.86 -2.06 -2.20
N THR A 156 -4.11 -0.93 -2.83
CA THR A 156 -3.33 0.28 -2.64
C THR A 156 -3.37 0.81 -1.20
N LEU A 157 -4.57 0.86 -0.60
CA LEU A 157 -4.74 1.28 0.80
C LEU A 157 -3.99 0.32 1.74
N LEU A 158 -4.14 -0.98 1.55
CA LEU A 158 -3.48 -1.99 2.39
C LEU A 158 -1.95 -1.91 2.25
N ALA A 159 -1.44 -1.66 1.05
CA ALA A 159 -0.01 -1.45 0.82
C ALA A 159 0.51 -0.21 1.56
N LEU A 160 -0.19 0.93 1.48
CA LEU A 160 0.18 2.15 2.19
C LEU A 160 0.16 1.99 3.71
N LEU A 161 -0.87 1.30 4.23
CA LEU A 161 -0.94 1.01 5.67
C LEU A 161 0.22 0.12 6.11
N ALA A 162 0.55 -0.91 5.32
CA ALA A 162 1.69 -1.77 5.62
C ALA A 162 3.03 -1.01 5.55
N LEU A 163 3.24 -0.15 4.55
CA LEU A 163 4.45 0.70 4.46
C LEU A 163 4.56 1.68 5.64
N GLY A 164 3.44 2.22 6.12
CA GLY A 164 3.41 3.13 7.27
C GLY A 164 3.61 2.45 8.63
N LEU A 165 3.49 1.10 8.66
CA LEU A 165 3.66 0.27 9.86
C LEU A 165 4.93 -0.59 9.84
N GLN A 166 5.68 -0.52 8.73
CA GLN A 166 7.04 -1.02 8.55
C GLN A 166 8.07 -0.11 9.26
#